data_AF-A0A1X6NX34-F1
#
_entry.id   AF-A0A1X6NX34-F1
#
_cell.length_a   1.000
_cell.length_b   1.000
_cell.length_c   1.000
_cell.angle_alpha   90.00
_cell.angle_beta   90.00
_cell.angle_gamma   90.00
#
_symmetry.space_group_name_H-M   'P 1'
#
loop_
_entity.id
_entity.type
_entity.pdbx_description
1 polymer ?
#
loop_
_entity_poly.entity_id
_entity_poly.type
_entity_poly.pdbx_seq_one_letter_code
_entity_poly.pdbx_strand_id
1 'polypeptide(L)'
;MDSGASKTVDFLGPPPQTGSLSPAGQKLMFLATTSLAAIVTWGSAANYAAARKQCQSACKASITFGAIVWVLSLLPLLGNFGLGRGTLTRTGAFTHGRESLLVAAVLLFWVPTVGMIASPQTPGRALTQWAAWIGLFAAVGALVKAAHTRKEEDQPSPVPVDFDEEDLVYG
;
A
#
# COMPACT_ATOMS: atom_id res chain seq x y z
N MET A 1 21.80 -51.63 0.43
CA MET A 1 20.82 -51.64 -0.68
C MET A 1 19.58 -50.97 -0.12
N ASP A 2 19.51 -49.66 -0.25
CA ASP A 2 18.38 -48.87 0.24
C ASP A 2 17.29 -48.81 -0.82
N SER A 3 16.15 -49.40 -0.50
CA SER A 3 14.94 -49.32 -1.33
C SER A 3 14.12 -48.13 -0.85
N GLY A 4 14.06 -47.10 -1.68
CA GLY A 4 13.17 -45.96 -1.51
C GLY A 4 11.70 -46.40 -1.51
N ALA A 5 10.95 -45.83 -0.58
CA ALA A 5 9.50 -45.75 -0.63
C ALA A 5 9.12 -44.33 -0.20
N SER A 6 8.99 -43.46 -1.20
CA SER A 6 8.45 -42.11 -1.10
C SER A 6 7.03 -42.19 -0.51
N LYS A 7 6.86 -41.78 0.74
CA LYS A 7 5.54 -41.49 1.30
C LYS A 7 5.18 -40.06 0.91
N THR A 8 4.30 -39.93 -0.08
CA THR A 8 3.55 -38.69 -0.33
C THR A 8 2.71 -38.39 0.91
N VAL A 9 3.19 -37.47 1.75
CA VAL A 9 2.42 -36.91 2.85
C VAL A 9 1.73 -35.68 2.30
N ASP A 10 0.42 -35.77 2.12
CA ASP A 10 -0.44 -34.64 1.80
C ASP A 10 -0.34 -33.60 2.93
N PHE A 11 0.38 -32.50 2.65
CA PHE A 11 0.45 -31.30 3.48
C PHE A 11 -0.88 -30.55 3.46
N LEU A 12 -1.86 -31.03 4.22
CA LEU A 12 -3.05 -30.26 4.56
C LEU A 12 -2.82 -29.55 5.89
N GLY A 13 -1.97 -28.51 5.86
CA GLY A 13 -2.16 -27.39 6.78
C GLY A 13 -3.59 -26.85 6.62
N PRO A 14 -4.17 -26.17 7.63
CA PRO A 14 -5.48 -25.59 7.48
C PRO A 14 -5.47 -24.74 6.20
N PRO A 15 -6.41 -24.96 5.26
CA PRO A 15 -6.45 -24.17 4.05
C PRO A 15 -6.46 -22.69 4.46
N PRO A 16 -5.73 -21.82 3.75
CA PRO A 16 -5.81 -20.39 4.00
C PRO A 16 -7.30 -20.05 4.10
N GLN A 17 -7.75 -19.48 5.23
CA GLN A 17 -9.17 -19.22 5.46
C GLN A 17 -9.72 -18.56 4.19
N THR A 18 -10.53 -19.32 3.46
CA THR A 18 -11.04 -18.94 2.15
C THR A 18 -11.84 -17.66 2.34
N GLY A 19 -11.26 -16.53 1.97
CA GLY A 19 -11.83 -15.20 2.17
C GLY A 19 -10.91 -14.14 2.80
N SER A 20 -9.72 -14.50 3.32
CA SER A 20 -8.77 -13.51 3.86
C SER A 20 -7.65 -13.16 2.86
N LEU A 21 -7.45 -11.87 2.59
CA LEU A 21 -6.33 -11.37 1.80
C LEU A 21 -5.02 -11.55 2.57
N SER A 22 -3.95 -11.97 1.89
CA SER A 22 -2.60 -12.03 2.47
C SER A 22 -2.14 -10.64 2.96
N PRO A 23 -1.20 -10.54 3.92
CA PRO A 23 -0.68 -9.24 4.38
C PRO A 23 -0.17 -8.34 3.24
N ALA A 24 0.49 -8.95 2.23
CA ALA A 24 0.91 -8.27 1.01
C ALA A 24 -0.30 -7.79 0.17
N GLY A 25 -1.33 -8.61 0.01
CA GLY A 25 -2.57 -8.23 -0.67
C GLY A 25 -3.32 -7.11 0.04
N GLN A 26 -3.38 -7.13 1.37
CA GLN A 26 -4.00 -6.05 2.18
C GLN A 26 -3.23 -4.73 2.01
N LYS A 27 -1.89 -4.76 2.07
CA LYS A 27 -1.04 -3.59 1.81
C LYS A 27 -1.33 -2.97 0.42
N LEU A 28 -1.42 -3.81 -0.61
CA LEU A 28 -1.70 -3.34 -1.97
C LEU A 28 -3.11 -2.77 -2.11
N MET A 29 -4.11 -3.40 -1.49
CA MET A 29 -5.47 -2.86 -1.44
C MET A 29 -5.51 -1.48 -0.78
N PHE A 30 -4.84 -1.32 0.37
CA PHE A 30 -4.74 -0.02 1.04
C PHE A 30 -4.03 1.03 0.16
N LEU A 31 -2.92 0.69 -0.49
CA LEU A 31 -2.23 1.61 -1.40
C LEU A 31 -3.09 1.99 -2.62
N ALA A 32 -3.81 1.03 -3.19
CA ALA A 32 -4.73 1.28 -4.30
C ALA A 32 -5.89 2.19 -3.86
N THR A 33 -6.46 1.97 -2.68
CA THR A 33 -7.49 2.84 -2.10
C THR A 33 -6.95 4.26 -1.86
N THR A 34 -5.75 4.41 -1.29
CA THR A 34 -5.10 5.73 -1.13
C THR A 34 -4.87 6.40 -2.48
N SER A 35 -4.42 5.66 -3.49
CA SER A 35 -4.20 6.19 -4.84
C SER A 35 -5.50 6.68 -5.47
N LEU A 36 -6.58 5.90 -5.38
CA LEU A 36 -7.89 6.27 -5.88
C LEU A 36 -8.45 7.51 -5.16
N ALA A 37 -8.33 7.53 -3.82
CA ALA A 37 -8.69 8.68 -3.01
C ALA A 37 -7.90 9.94 -3.44
N ALA A 38 -6.61 9.79 -3.75
CA ALA A 38 -5.77 10.86 -4.30
C ALA A 38 -6.35 11.42 -5.59
N ILE A 39 -6.67 10.56 -6.56
CA ILE A 39 -7.27 10.96 -7.85
C ILE A 39 -8.56 11.75 -7.62
N VAL A 40 -9.48 11.21 -6.82
CA VAL A 40 -10.75 11.89 -6.53
C VAL A 40 -10.49 13.26 -5.91
N THR A 41 -9.50 13.34 -5.02
CA THR A 41 -9.18 14.53 -4.26
C THR A 41 -8.60 15.65 -5.14
N TRP A 42 -7.46 15.40 -5.82
CA TRP A 42 -6.83 16.43 -6.64
C TRP A 42 -7.62 16.69 -7.92
N GLY A 43 -8.25 15.66 -8.50
CA GLY A 43 -9.09 15.79 -9.70
C GLY A 43 -10.34 16.62 -9.47
N SER A 44 -11.01 16.46 -8.32
CA SER A 44 -12.18 17.31 -7.98
C SER A 44 -11.76 18.77 -7.79
N ALA A 45 -10.64 19.00 -7.10
CA ALA A 45 -10.12 20.36 -6.88
C ALA A 45 -9.69 21.02 -8.19
N ALA A 46 -9.02 20.28 -9.09
CA ALA A 46 -8.61 20.76 -10.41
C ALA A 46 -9.82 21.09 -11.30
N ASN A 47 -10.83 20.22 -11.32
CA ASN A 47 -12.08 20.46 -12.07
C ASN A 47 -12.79 21.72 -11.59
N TYR A 48 -12.86 21.94 -10.27
CA TYR A 48 -13.43 23.18 -9.74
C TYR A 48 -12.62 24.41 -10.15
N ALA A 49 -11.29 24.34 -10.04
CA ALA A 49 -10.40 25.44 -10.43
C ALA A 49 -10.57 25.80 -11.91
N ALA A 50 -10.72 24.80 -12.79
CA ALA A 50 -10.97 24.98 -14.21
C ALA A 50 -12.34 25.62 -14.47
N ALA A 51 -13.39 25.15 -13.80
CA ALA A 51 -14.76 25.65 -13.98
C ALA A 51 -14.96 27.08 -13.48
N ARG A 52 -14.33 27.45 -12.36
CA ARG A 52 -14.49 28.77 -11.73
C ARG A 52 -13.41 29.77 -12.11
N LYS A 53 -12.34 29.34 -12.78
CA LYS A 53 -11.13 30.14 -13.07
C LYS A 53 -10.55 30.82 -11.82
N GLN A 54 -10.83 30.27 -10.64
CA GLN A 54 -10.45 30.78 -9.34
C GLN A 54 -10.06 29.60 -8.45
N CYS A 55 -8.89 29.70 -7.83
CA CYS A 55 -8.38 28.68 -6.92
C CYS A 55 -7.50 29.38 -5.88
N GLN A 56 -7.96 29.39 -4.63
CA GLN A 56 -7.21 29.95 -3.50
C GLN A 56 -6.00 29.08 -3.14
N SER A 57 -5.14 29.55 -2.24
CA SER A 57 -3.94 28.84 -1.81
C SER A 57 -4.24 27.42 -1.30
N ALA A 58 -5.32 27.23 -0.53
CA ALA A 58 -5.74 25.91 -0.04
C ALA A 58 -6.14 24.96 -1.20
N CYS A 59 -6.85 25.48 -2.21
CA CYS A 59 -7.20 24.73 -3.41
C CYS A 59 -5.95 24.30 -4.20
N LYS A 60 -4.99 25.22 -4.41
CA LYS A 60 -3.72 24.93 -5.08
C LYS A 60 -2.92 23.88 -4.32
N ALA A 61 -2.80 24.04 -3.00
CA ALA A 61 -2.11 23.09 -2.14
C ALA A 61 -2.76 21.69 -2.21
N SER A 62 -4.09 21.61 -2.14
CA SER A 62 -4.82 20.33 -2.27
C SER A 62 -4.53 19.63 -3.61
N ILE A 63 -4.51 20.37 -4.72
CA ILE A 63 -4.16 19.81 -6.04
C ILE A 63 -2.72 19.30 -6.04
N THR A 64 -1.75 20.12 -5.58
CA THR A 64 -0.33 19.77 -5.60
C THR A 64 -0.04 18.57 -4.70
N PHE A 65 -0.47 18.60 -3.44
CA PHE A 65 -0.22 17.50 -2.50
C PHE A 65 -0.99 16.23 -2.88
N GLY A 66 -2.24 16.35 -3.34
CA GLY A 66 -2.99 15.19 -3.82
C GLY A 66 -2.34 14.55 -5.06
N ALA A 67 -1.80 15.34 -5.98
CA ALA A 67 -1.03 14.82 -7.12
C ALA A 67 0.29 14.16 -6.68
N ILE A 68 1.02 14.76 -5.73
CA ILE A 68 2.23 14.17 -5.15
C ILE A 68 1.92 12.82 -4.52
N VAL A 69 0.84 12.72 -3.71
CA VAL A 69 0.47 11.44 -3.09
C VAL A 69 0.06 10.42 -4.13
N TRP A 70 -0.67 10.82 -5.17
CA TRP A 70 -0.98 9.91 -6.26
C TRP A 70 0.30 9.34 -6.89
N VAL A 71 1.27 10.18 -7.26
CA VAL A 71 2.57 9.72 -7.80
C VAL A 71 3.32 8.83 -6.81
N LEU A 72 3.42 9.23 -5.55
CA LEU A 72 4.11 8.46 -4.51
C LEU A 72 3.43 7.12 -4.23
N SER A 73 2.10 7.02 -4.37
CA SER A 73 1.36 5.77 -4.22
C SER A 73 1.55 4.81 -5.40
N LEU A 74 1.83 5.33 -6.60
CA LEU A 74 2.10 4.50 -7.78
C LEU A 74 3.45 3.81 -7.70
N LEU A 75 4.48 4.44 -7.12
CA LEU A 75 5.82 3.84 -7.02
C LEU A 75 5.81 2.47 -6.32
N PRO A 76 5.24 2.30 -5.11
CA PRO A 76 5.16 0.99 -4.48
C PRO A 76 4.20 0.05 -5.21
N LEU A 77 3.09 0.52 -5.80
CA LEU A 77 2.20 -0.33 -6.60
C LEU A 77 2.93 -0.93 -7.81
N LEU A 78 3.65 -0.10 -8.58
CA LEU A 78 4.44 -0.52 -9.73
C LEU A 78 5.63 -1.41 -9.32
N GLY A 79 6.28 -1.10 -8.19
CA GLY A 79 7.35 -1.92 -7.64
C GLY A 79 6.86 -3.34 -7.29
N ASN A 80 5.72 -3.46 -6.61
CA ASN A 80 5.11 -4.76 -6.30
C ASN A 80 4.60 -5.47 -7.55
N PHE A 81 4.08 -4.75 -8.55
CA PHE A 81 3.70 -5.33 -9.83
C PHE A 81 4.92 -5.92 -10.57
N GLY A 82 6.04 -5.21 -10.60
CA GLY A 82 7.29 -5.70 -11.20
C GLY A 82 7.87 -6.91 -10.46
N LEU A 83 7.77 -6.94 -9.13
CA LEU A 83 8.13 -8.12 -8.34
C LEU A 83 7.25 -9.33 -8.68
N GLY A 84 5.92 -9.15 -8.75
CA GLY A 84 4.98 -10.21 -9.10
C GLY A 84 5.14 -10.72 -10.54
N ARG A 85 5.76 -9.93 -11.42
CA ARG A 85 6.12 -10.30 -12.80
C ARG A 85 7.55 -10.86 -12.94
N GLY A 86 8.33 -10.90 -11.86
CA GLY A 86 9.74 -11.29 -11.88
C GLY A 86 10.68 -10.31 -12.59
N THR A 87 10.22 -9.08 -12.91
CA THR A 87 11.06 -8.05 -13.58
C THR A 87 11.87 -7.21 -12.60
N LEU A 88 11.50 -7.25 -11.32
CA LEU A 88 12.24 -6.64 -10.22
C LEU A 88 12.57 -7.70 -9.18
N THR A 89 13.60 -7.45 -8.37
CA THR A 89 13.99 -8.28 -7.23
C THR A 89 14.04 -7.44 -5.95
N ARG A 90 13.82 -8.09 -4.80
CA ARG A 90 13.90 -7.46 -3.46
C ARG A 90 15.32 -7.09 -3.02
N THR A 91 16.32 -7.60 -3.72
CA THR A 91 17.75 -7.32 -3.48
C THR A 91 18.27 -6.12 -4.30
N GLY A 92 17.50 -5.64 -5.26
CA GLY A 92 17.89 -4.57 -6.17
C GLY A 92 17.36 -3.19 -5.78
N ALA A 93 16.81 -2.47 -6.75
CA ALA A 93 16.35 -1.10 -6.56
C ALA A 93 15.15 -0.96 -5.61
N PHE A 94 14.37 -2.03 -5.41
CA PHE A 94 13.11 -2.01 -4.67
C PHE A 94 13.13 -3.01 -3.49
N THR A 95 13.80 -2.60 -2.41
CA THR A 95 13.89 -3.37 -1.15
C THR A 95 12.68 -3.12 -0.24
N HIS A 96 12.42 -3.99 0.73
CA HIS A 96 11.34 -3.79 1.71
C HIS A 96 11.50 -2.48 2.50
N GLY A 97 12.72 -2.14 2.90
CA GLY A 97 12.99 -0.86 3.56
C GLY A 97 12.65 0.36 2.70
N ARG A 98 13.01 0.33 1.41
CA ARG A 98 12.65 1.41 0.46
C ARG A 98 11.15 1.49 0.23
N GLU A 99 10.48 0.35 0.13
CA GLU A 99 9.02 0.30 0.03
C GLU A 99 8.36 0.92 1.27
N SER A 100 8.75 0.53 2.49
CA SER A 100 8.20 1.10 3.72
C SER A 100 8.43 2.62 3.80
N LEU A 101 9.58 3.12 3.35
CA LEU A 101 9.88 4.55 3.27
C LEU A 101 8.95 5.26 2.28
N LEU A 102 8.69 4.68 1.11
CA LEU A 102 7.74 5.24 0.13
C LEU A 102 6.32 5.29 0.69
N VAL A 103 5.87 4.23 1.37
CA VAL A 103 4.55 4.19 2.02
C VAL A 103 4.46 5.21 3.16
N ALA A 104 5.52 5.38 3.95
CA ALA A 104 5.58 6.44 4.96
C ALA A 104 5.53 7.85 4.34
N ALA A 105 6.20 8.05 3.21
CA ALA A 105 6.17 9.32 2.48
C ALA A 105 4.75 9.62 1.95
N VAL A 106 4.05 8.62 1.43
CA VAL A 106 2.62 8.73 1.04
C VAL A 106 1.80 9.31 2.19
N LEU A 107 1.93 8.75 3.40
CA LEU A 107 1.20 9.23 4.58
C LEU A 107 1.60 10.66 4.96
N LEU A 108 2.90 10.98 4.93
CA LEU A 108 3.44 12.28 5.29
C LEU A 108 2.89 13.41 4.42
N PHE A 109 2.73 13.18 3.11
CA PHE A 109 2.14 14.15 2.19
C PHE A 109 0.61 14.13 2.20
N TRP A 110 0.00 13.04 2.66
CA TRP A 110 -1.46 12.92 2.73
C TRP A 110 -2.07 13.69 3.92
N VAL A 111 -1.41 13.70 5.09
CA VAL A 111 -1.90 14.42 6.28
C VAL A 111 -2.14 15.92 5.99
N PRO A 112 -1.20 16.67 5.39
CA PRO A 112 -1.45 18.05 4.96
C PRO A 112 -2.59 18.17 3.95
N THR A 113 -2.73 17.21 3.04
CA THR A 113 -3.81 17.18 2.03
C THR A 113 -5.18 17.18 2.71
N VAL A 114 -5.38 16.29 3.69
CA VAL A 114 -6.62 16.22 4.47
C VAL A 114 -6.88 17.52 5.24
N GLY A 115 -5.85 18.09 5.87
CA GLY A 115 -5.96 19.37 6.59
C GLY A 115 -6.40 20.52 5.68
N MET A 116 -5.86 20.60 4.46
CA MET A 116 -6.26 21.60 3.47
C MET A 116 -7.70 21.39 2.98
N ILE A 117 -8.17 20.14 2.87
CA ILE A 117 -9.53 19.82 2.41
C ILE A 117 -10.58 20.03 3.49
N ALA A 118 -10.19 19.92 4.76
CA ALA A 118 -11.02 20.30 5.89
C ALA A 118 -11.32 21.81 5.91
N SER A 119 -10.50 22.63 5.25
CA SER A 119 -10.70 24.08 5.17
C SER A 119 -12.06 24.45 4.58
N PRO A 120 -12.74 25.49 5.11
CA PRO A 120 -13.99 25.97 4.56
C PRO A 120 -13.92 26.59 3.18
N GLN A 121 -12.71 26.87 2.72
CA GLN A 121 -12.45 27.47 1.42
C GLN A 121 -12.22 26.44 0.31
N THR A 122 -12.26 25.13 0.63
CA THR A 122 -11.97 24.08 -0.33
C THR A 122 -13.24 23.65 -1.07
N PRO A 123 -13.24 23.64 -2.42
CA PRO A 123 -14.41 23.28 -3.21
C PRO A 123 -14.73 21.78 -3.24
N GLY A 124 -15.96 21.42 -3.62
CA GLY A 124 -16.35 20.01 -3.82
C GLY A 124 -16.47 19.19 -2.52
N ARG A 125 -16.77 19.87 -1.39
CA ARG A 125 -16.55 19.40 -0.02
C ARG A 125 -16.96 17.97 0.28
N ALA A 126 -18.19 17.55 0.01
CA ALA A 126 -18.69 16.29 0.56
C ALA A 126 -17.91 15.05 0.07
N LEU A 127 -17.81 14.86 -1.25
CA LEU A 127 -17.13 13.71 -1.83
C LEU A 127 -15.61 13.80 -1.64
N THR A 128 -15.03 15.00 -1.81
CA THR A 128 -13.59 15.23 -1.64
C THR A 128 -13.14 15.03 -0.19
N GLN A 129 -13.91 15.48 0.80
CA GLN A 129 -13.62 15.25 2.22
C GLN A 129 -13.74 13.77 2.58
N TRP A 130 -14.81 13.10 2.13
CA TRP A 130 -14.98 11.67 2.36
C TRP A 130 -13.83 10.86 1.77
N ALA A 131 -13.45 11.14 0.52
CA ALA A 131 -12.32 10.49 -0.14
C ALA A 131 -11.00 10.77 0.59
N ALA A 132 -10.76 12.01 1.03
CA ALA A 132 -9.55 12.39 1.76
C ALA A 132 -9.38 11.59 3.06
N TRP A 133 -10.45 11.44 3.85
CA TRP A 133 -10.42 10.66 5.08
C TRP A 133 -10.24 9.16 4.82
N ILE A 134 -10.93 8.59 3.85
CA ILE A 134 -10.74 7.18 3.47
C ILE A 134 -9.31 6.93 3.00
N GLY A 135 -8.77 7.82 2.16
CA GLY A 135 -7.39 7.74 1.71
C GLY A 135 -6.38 7.80 2.86
N LEU A 136 -6.70 8.54 3.94
CA LEU A 136 -5.84 8.67 5.12
C LEU A 136 -5.83 7.37 5.92
N PHE A 137 -7.01 6.82 6.22
CA PHE A 137 -7.11 5.56 6.93
C PHE A 137 -6.48 4.43 6.11
N ALA A 138 -6.67 4.43 4.79
CA ALA A 138 -6.00 3.50 3.90
C ALA A 138 -4.48 3.68 3.93
N ALA A 139 -3.95 4.91 3.91
CA ALA A 139 -2.51 5.16 3.95
C ALA A 139 -1.89 4.68 5.28
N VAL A 140 -2.58 4.87 6.40
CA VAL A 140 -2.19 4.33 7.70
C VAL A 140 -2.22 2.80 7.67
N GLY A 141 -3.28 2.20 7.14
CA GLY A 141 -3.39 0.74 6.97
C GLY A 141 -2.27 0.16 6.11
N ALA A 142 -1.92 0.81 5.01
CA ALA A 142 -0.80 0.44 4.15
C ALA A 142 0.52 0.48 4.92
N LEU A 143 0.75 1.52 5.74
CA LEU A 143 1.97 1.66 6.52
C LEU A 143 2.09 0.57 7.59
N VAL A 144 1.02 0.30 8.33
CA VAL A 144 0.97 -0.78 9.33
C VAL A 144 1.27 -2.13 8.66
N LYS A 145 0.66 -2.42 7.51
CA LYS A 145 0.88 -3.68 6.80
C LYS A 145 2.28 -3.77 6.19
N ALA A 146 2.83 -2.67 5.67
CA ALA A 146 4.21 -2.62 5.19
C ALA A 146 5.22 -2.88 6.32
N ALA A 147 4.95 -2.38 7.53
CA ALA A 147 5.77 -2.66 8.71
C ALA A 147 5.68 -4.13 9.16
N HIS A 148 4.50 -4.74 9.06
CA HIS A 148 4.31 -6.17 9.35
C HIS A 148 5.04 -7.07 8.35
N THR A 149 4.87 -6.83 7.04
CA THR A 149 5.57 -7.62 6.01
C THR A 149 7.08 -7.58 6.19
N ARG A 150 7.62 -6.40 6.55
CA ARG A 150 9.04 -6.27 6.83
C ARG A 150 9.48 -7.12 8.04
N LYS A 151 8.68 -7.15 9.10
CA LYS A 151 9.02 -7.95 10.30
C LYS A 151 8.98 -9.44 10.02
N GLU A 152 7.97 -9.92 9.29
CA GLU A 152 7.82 -11.35 8.96
C GLU A 152 8.97 -11.88 8.07
N GLU A 153 9.56 -11.03 7.22
CA GLU A 153 10.65 -11.41 6.33
C GLU A 153 12.07 -11.15 6.92
N ASP A 154 12.27 -10.06 7.69
CA ASP A 154 13.57 -9.74 8.33
C ASP A 154 13.79 -10.52 9.65
N GLN A 155 12.71 -10.95 10.30
CA GLN A 155 12.70 -11.83 11.48
C GLN A 155 11.57 -12.85 11.29
N PRO A 156 11.82 -13.97 10.57
CA PRO A 156 10.84 -15.05 10.55
C PRO A 156 10.48 -15.35 12.00
N SER A 157 9.17 -15.36 12.30
CA SER A 157 8.67 -15.68 13.63
C SER A 157 9.44 -16.88 14.17
N PRO A 158 9.91 -16.87 15.43
CA PRO A 158 10.62 -18.02 15.97
C PRO A 158 9.74 -19.22 15.74
N VAL A 159 10.27 -20.11 14.90
CA VAL A 159 9.70 -21.41 14.60
C VAL A 159 9.37 -22.03 15.96
N PRO A 160 8.10 -22.39 16.25
CA PRO A 160 7.80 -23.15 17.45
C PRO A 160 8.75 -24.35 17.47
N VAL A 161 9.36 -24.66 18.61
CA VAL A 161 10.51 -25.56 18.79
C VAL A 161 10.27 -27.02 18.28
N ASP A 162 9.12 -27.29 17.66
CA ASP A 162 8.71 -28.57 17.08
C ASP A 162 8.56 -28.58 15.54
N PHE A 163 9.20 -27.65 14.82
CA PHE A 163 9.14 -27.61 13.35
C PHE A 163 10.49 -27.99 12.74
N ASP A 164 10.52 -29.16 12.09
CA ASP A 164 11.67 -29.67 11.34
C ASP A 164 12.03 -28.74 10.16
N GLU A 165 13.33 -28.45 10.05
CA GLU A 165 13.98 -27.52 9.12
C GLU A 165 13.98 -28.03 7.65
N GLU A 166 12.84 -28.23 7.00
CA GLU A 166 12.82 -28.49 5.56
C GLU A 166 11.64 -27.83 4.87
N ASP A 167 11.65 -26.51 4.67
CA ASP A 167 10.82 -25.84 3.64
C ASP A 167 11.24 -24.39 3.36
N LEU A 168 12.51 -24.20 2.96
CA LEU A 168 12.98 -22.99 2.29
C LEU A 168 13.33 -23.30 0.82
N VAL A 169 12.32 -23.48 -0.02
CA VAL A 169 12.49 -23.29 -1.48
C VAL A 169 11.28 -22.55 -2.04
N TYR A 170 11.50 -21.30 -2.42
CA TYR A 170 10.58 -20.46 -3.20
C TYR A 170 10.15 -21.16 -4.49
N GLY A 171 8.83 -21.12 -4.77
CA GLY A 171 8.21 -21.33 -6.07
C GLY A 171 7.03 -20.38 -6.23
#